data_AF-A0A529NC07-F1
#
_entry.id   AF-A0A529NC07-F1
#
_cell.length_a   1.000
_cell.length_b   1.000
_cell.length_c   1.000
_cell.angle_alpha   90.00
_cell.angle_beta   90.00
_cell.angle_gamma   90.00
#
_symmetry.space_group_name_H-M   'P 1'
#
loop_
_entity.id
_entity.type
_entity.pdbx_description
1 polymer ?
#
loop_
_entity_poly.entity_id
_entity_poly.type
_entity_poly.pdbx_seq_one_letter_code
_entity_poly.pdbx_strand_id
1 'polypeptide(L)'
;MPDVIKVRAATNNEVAFLAWDIDGMIPGCLGFEIVRLYPDSGEERCLAAWVPFKGQRNPRWIPQDTGVWPVQKTFWRDLTVRRRRDSIDLRPEGEMIAY
;
A
#
# COMPACT_ATOMS: atom_id res chain seq x y z
N MET A 1 -17.39 -15.64 -6.98
CA MET A 1 -17.00 -14.28 -7.41
C MET A 1 -15.50 -14.24 -7.26
N PRO A 2 -14.73 -13.79 -8.28
CA PRO A 2 -13.28 -13.78 -8.16
C PRO A 2 -12.84 -12.91 -6.99
N ASP A 3 -11.83 -13.36 -6.25
CA ASP A 3 -11.39 -12.74 -5.00
C ASP A 3 -9.87 -12.91 -4.79
N VAL A 4 -9.34 -12.20 -3.79
CA VAL A 4 -7.97 -12.37 -3.31
C VAL A 4 -7.88 -13.66 -2.51
N ILE A 5 -7.10 -14.62 -3.01
CA ILE A 5 -6.98 -15.96 -2.40
C ILE A 5 -5.73 -16.13 -1.56
N LYS A 6 -4.75 -15.24 -1.72
CA LYS A 6 -3.49 -15.31 -0.99
C LYS A 6 -2.85 -13.95 -0.91
N VAL A 7 -2.28 -13.63 0.24
CA VAL A 7 -1.48 -12.43 0.47
C VAL A 7 -0.17 -12.83 1.13
N ARG A 8 0.92 -12.18 0.73
CA ARG A 8 2.24 -12.30 1.36
C ARG A 8 2.79 -10.91 1.60
N ALA A 9 3.30 -10.70 2.81
CA ALA A 9 4.03 -9.49 3.17
C ALA A 9 5.46 -9.87 3.58
N ALA A 10 6.44 -9.11 3.11
CA ALA A 10 7.83 -9.18 3.56
C ALA A 10 8.32 -7.77 3.86
N THR A 11 9.12 -7.60 4.91
CA THR A 11 9.62 -6.29 5.32
C THR A 11 11.08 -6.37 5.75
N ASN A 12 11.84 -5.31 5.52
CA ASN A 12 13.23 -5.18 5.96
C ASN A 12 13.46 -3.88 6.76
N ASN A 13 12.48 -3.49 7.58
CA ASN A 13 12.42 -2.24 8.37
C ASN A 13 12.26 -0.95 7.58
N GLU A 14 12.69 -0.89 6.32
CA GLU A 14 12.59 0.32 5.50
C GLU A 14 11.50 0.25 4.43
N VAL A 15 11.27 -0.95 3.91
CA VAL A 15 10.32 -1.22 2.85
C VAL A 15 9.46 -2.40 3.26
N ALA A 16 8.16 -2.31 3.02
CA ALA A 16 7.32 -3.49 2.95
C ALA A 16 6.97 -3.82 1.51
N PHE A 17 7.12 -5.08 1.18
CA PHE A 17 6.71 -5.67 -0.07
C PHE A 17 5.46 -6.50 0.18
N LEU A 18 4.40 -6.20 -0.56
CA LEU A 18 3.13 -6.91 -0.54
C LEU A 18 2.94 -7.57 -1.89
N ALA A 19 2.46 -8.81 -1.91
CA ALA A 19 2.02 -9.47 -3.12
C ALA A 19 0.78 -10.33 -2.81
N TRP A 20 -0.14 -10.38 -3.76
CA TRP A 20 -1.36 -11.16 -3.62
C TRP A 20 -1.71 -11.92 -4.89
N ASP A 21 -2.45 -13.02 -4.74
CA ASP A 21 -2.94 -13.82 -5.84
C ASP A 21 -4.47 -13.65 -5.92
N ILE A 22 -5.00 -13.58 -7.15
CA ILE A 22 -6.44 -13.56 -7.45
C ILE A 22 -6.83 -14.84 -8.19
N ASP A 23 -7.98 -15.42 -7.88
CA ASP A 23 -8.47 -16.65 -8.54
C ASP A 23 -9.19 -16.43 -9.88
N GLY A 24 -9.22 -15.17 -10.34
CA GLY A 24 -9.75 -14.80 -11.64
C GLY A 24 -9.78 -13.29 -11.84
N MET A 25 -10.16 -12.86 -13.04
CA MET A 25 -10.39 -11.44 -13.32
C MET A 25 -11.63 -10.96 -12.57
N ILE A 26 -11.47 -10.02 -11.65
CA ILE A 26 -12.57 -9.37 -10.93
C ILE A 26 -13.28 -8.40 -11.91
N PRO A 27 -14.57 -8.62 -12.26
CA PRO A 27 -15.27 -7.77 -13.21
C PRO A 27 -15.31 -6.30 -12.76
N GLY A 28 -14.89 -5.38 -13.63
CA GLY A 28 -14.87 -3.95 -13.33
C GLY A 28 -13.78 -3.49 -12.35
N CYS A 29 -12.84 -4.36 -11.96
CA CYS A 29 -11.75 -3.98 -11.08
C CYS A 29 -10.79 -2.97 -11.75
N LEU A 30 -10.64 -1.81 -11.13
CA LEU A 30 -9.72 -0.75 -11.57
C LEU A 30 -8.33 -0.86 -10.92
N GLY A 31 -8.21 -1.70 -9.90
CA GLY A 31 -7.01 -1.91 -9.10
C GLY A 31 -7.36 -2.11 -7.64
N PHE A 32 -6.33 -2.11 -6.80
CA PHE A 32 -6.43 -2.44 -5.38
C PHE A 32 -6.06 -1.24 -4.52
N GLU A 33 -6.90 -0.96 -3.52
CA GLU A 33 -6.55 -0.11 -2.38
C GLU A 33 -5.74 -0.92 -1.38
N ILE A 34 -4.71 -0.31 -0.79
CA ILE A 34 -3.90 -0.93 0.25
C ILE A 34 -4.00 -0.07 1.48
N VAL A 35 -4.49 -0.67 2.56
CA VAL A 35 -4.65 -0.04 3.87
C VAL A 35 -3.64 -0.63 4.83
N ARG A 36 -2.88 0.22 5.51
CA ARG A 36 -2.03 -0.18 6.62
C ARG A 36 -2.83 -0.08 7.91
N LEU A 37 -2.78 -1.14 8.71
CA LEU A 37 -3.39 -1.20 10.03
C LEU A 37 -2.32 -0.99 11.10
N TYR A 38 -2.60 -0.15 12.09
CA TYR A 38 -1.77 0.06 13.28
C TYR A 38 -2.45 -0.57 14.51
N PRO A 39 -2.17 -1.84 14.85
CA PRO A 39 -2.93 -2.59 15.85
C PRO A 39 -2.96 -1.93 17.23
N ASP A 40 -1.86 -1.28 17.63
CA ASP A 40 -1.74 -0.65 18.95
C ASP A 40 -2.64 0.57 19.12
N SER A 41 -3.01 1.24 18.01
CA SER A 41 -3.83 2.46 18.02
C SER A 41 -5.21 2.27 17.40
N GLY A 42 -5.40 1.22 16.60
CA GLY A 42 -6.58 1.06 15.74
C GLY A 42 -6.62 2.02 14.54
N GLU A 43 -5.57 2.81 14.30
CA GLU A 43 -5.50 3.69 13.13
C GLU A 43 -5.39 2.85 11.85
N GLU A 44 -6.16 3.26 10.84
CA GLU A 44 -6.08 2.74 9.48
C GLU A 44 -5.61 3.83 8.55
N ARG A 45 -4.67 3.50 7.66
CA ARG A 45 -4.11 4.47 6.73
C ARG A 45 -4.00 3.89 5.33
N CYS A 46 -4.72 4.50 4.38
CA CYS A 46 -4.54 4.21 2.97
C CYS A 46 -3.12 4.61 2.53
N LEU A 47 -2.48 3.75 1.74
CA LEU A 47 -1.11 3.99 1.29
C LEU A 47 -1.06 5.02 0.17
N ALA A 48 0.07 5.73 0.08
CA ALA A 48 0.26 6.78 -0.91
C ALA A 48 0.60 6.23 -2.30
N ALA A 49 -0.06 6.73 -3.34
CA ALA A 49 0.22 6.54 -4.75
C ALA A 49 0.56 7.88 -5.44
N TRP A 50 1.41 7.83 -6.47
CA TRP A 50 1.82 9.01 -7.26
C TRP A 50 1.49 8.88 -8.74
N VAL A 51 1.23 7.66 -9.19
CA VAL A 51 1.00 7.34 -10.59
C VAL A 51 -0.51 7.35 -10.83
N PRO A 52 -1.02 8.34 -11.56
CA PRO A 52 -2.44 8.45 -11.80
C PRO A 52 -2.89 7.54 -12.95
N PHE A 53 -4.21 7.44 -13.17
CA PHE A 53 -4.74 6.76 -14.35
C PHE A 53 -4.32 7.43 -15.66
N LYS A 54 -4.40 6.66 -16.75
CA LYS A 54 -4.19 7.17 -18.10
C LYS A 54 -5.10 8.39 -18.35
N GLY A 55 -4.51 9.51 -18.78
CA GLY A 55 -5.21 10.77 -19.04
C GLY A 55 -5.16 11.79 -17.90
N GLN A 56 -4.80 11.37 -16.69
CA GLN A 56 -4.55 12.25 -15.56
C GLN A 56 -3.05 12.62 -15.47
N ARG A 57 -2.72 13.71 -14.76
CA ARG A 57 -1.34 14.19 -14.62
C ARG A 57 -1.03 14.54 -13.16
N ASN A 58 0.18 14.20 -12.71
CA ASN A 58 0.71 14.59 -11.40
C ASN A 58 2.04 15.34 -11.55
N PRO A 59 2.04 16.55 -12.14
CA PRO A 59 3.29 17.25 -12.48
C PRO A 59 4.11 17.67 -11.25
N ARG A 60 3.45 17.81 -10.09
CA ARG A 60 4.07 18.23 -8.82
C ARG A 60 4.42 17.06 -7.91
N TRP A 61 4.22 15.82 -8.35
CA TRP A 61 4.49 14.62 -7.54
C TRP A 61 3.81 14.64 -6.17
N ILE A 62 2.58 15.16 -6.11
CA ILE A 62 1.78 15.19 -4.88
C ILE A 62 1.19 13.78 -4.70
N PRO A 63 1.37 13.14 -3.53
CA PRO A 63 0.79 11.84 -3.26
C PRO A 63 -0.75 11.94 -3.18
N GLN A 64 -1.43 10.89 -3.65
CA GLN A 64 -2.84 10.60 -3.38
C GLN A 64 -2.94 9.25 -2.68
N ASP A 65 -4.11 8.88 -2.20
CA ASP A 65 -4.36 7.55 -1.65
C ASP A 65 -4.48 6.49 -2.75
N THR A 66 -4.11 5.24 -2.45
CA THR A 66 -4.36 4.10 -3.35
C THR A 66 -5.86 3.87 -3.60
N GLY A 67 -6.77 4.43 -2.81
CA GLY A 67 -8.20 4.48 -3.17
C GLY A 67 -8.51 5.43 -4.33
N VAL A 68 -7.74 6.51 -4.50
CA VAL A 68 -7.88 7.48 -5.59
C VAL A 68 -7.12 7.02 -6.83
N TRP A 69 -5.90 6.52 -6.64
CA TRP A 69 -5.06 5.93 -7.69
C TRP A 69 -4.69 4.48 -7.34
N PRO A 70 -5.60 3.51 -7.61
CA PRO A 70 -5.43 2.10 -7.29
C PRO A 70 -4.22 1.44 -7.90
N VAL A 71 -3.69 0.47 -7.17
CA VAL A 71 -2.59 -0.38 -7.61
C VAL A 71 -3.10 -1.32 -8.69
N GLN A 72 -2.60 -1.18 -9.92
CA GLN A 72 -3.00 -1.99 -11.10
C GLN A 72 -2.12 -3.24 -11.29
N LYS A 73 -1.45 -3.68 -10.22
CA LYS A 73 -0.61 -4.87 -10.18
C LYS A 73 -0.98 -5.68 -8.96
N THR A 74 -0.59 -6.95 -8.94
CA THR A 74 -0.77 -7.86 -7.79
C THR A 74 0.38 -7.79 -6.78
N PHE A 75 1.11 -6.67 -6.76
CA PHE A 75 2.16 -6.41 -5.78
C PHE A 75 2.36 -4.91 -5.55
N TRP A 76 2.87 -4.56 -4.38
CA TRP A 76 3.17 -3.19 -3.97
C TRP A 76 4.43 -3.10 -3.14
N ARG A 77 5.15 -1.99 -3.30
CA ARG A 77 6.30 -1.63 -2.47
C ARG A 77 5.96 -0.38 -1.70
N ASP A 78 5.69 -0.57 -0.43
CA ASP A 78 5.45 0.52 0.50
C ASP A 78 6.79 1.06 1.01
N LEU A 79 7.18 2.20 0.44
CA LEU A 79 8.38 2.94 0.83
C LEU A 79 8.12 3.89 2.01
N THR A 80 6.89 3.89 2.55
CA THR A 80 6.45 4.79 3.63
C THR A 80 6.30 4.07 4.97
N VAL A 81 6.85 2.85 5.07
CA VAL A 81 6.92 2.08 6.33
C VAL A 81 7.72 2.81 7.40
N ARG A 82 8.64 3.69 6.99
CA ARG A 82 9.26 4.64 7.89
C ARG A 82 8.18 5.48 8.56
N ARG A 83 8.01 5.32 9.87
CA ARG A 83 7.00 6.01 10.69
C ARG A 83 7.01 7.53 10.47
N ARG A 84 8.14 8.09 10.06
CA ARG A 84 8.30 9.50 9.67
C ARG A 84 8.87 9.62 8.27
N ARG A 85 8.18 10.40 7.44
CA ARG A 85 8.63 10.80 6.09
C ARG A 85 9.65 11.95 6.14
N ASP A 86 9.72 12.59 7.30
CA ASP A 86 10.41 13.84 7.62
C ASP A 86 11.52 13.67 8.67
N SER A 87 11.69 12.48 9.24
CA SER A 87 12.76 12.17 10.19
C SER A 87 13.54 10.93 9.79
N ILE A 88 14.84 10.91 10.11
CA ILE A 88 15.71 9.74 9.96
C ILE A 88 15.58 8.75 11.12
N ASP A 89 14.73 9.06 12.12
CA ASP A 89 14.58 8.24 13.32
C ASP A 89 14.16 6.82 12.94
N LEU A 90 14.91 5.85 13.45
CA LEU A 90 14.57 4.45 13.33
C LEU A 90 13.30 4.15 14.12
N ARG A 91 12.53 3.20 13.61
CA ARG A 91 11.39 2.66 14.31
C ARG A 91 11.82 2.05 15.66
N PRO A 92 11.05 2.26 16.76
CA PRO A 92 11.29 1.54 18.00
C PRO A 92 11.24 0.03 17.80
N GLU A 93 12.09 -0.71 18.49
CA GLU A 93 12.09 -2.17 18.46
C GLU A 93 10.75 -2.71 19.02
N GLY A 94 10.20 -3.73 18.38
CA GLY A 94 9.01 -4.45 18.86
C GLY A 94 7.63 -3.91 18.44
N GLU A 95 7.55 -2.82 17.69
CA GLU A 95 6.27 -2.34 17.17
C GLU A 95 5.74 -3.35 16.10
N MET A 96 4.42 -3.59 16.06
CA MET A 96 3.79 -4.54 15.12
C MET A 96 3.21 -3.82 13.89
N ILE A 97 3.38 -4.39 12.69
CA ILE A 97 2.75 -3.90 11.44
C ILE A 97 1.92 -5.03 10.84
N ALA A 98 0.72 -4.70 10.38
CA ALA A 98 -0.15 -5.57 9.60
C ALA A 98 -0.64 -4.84 8.33
N TYR A 99 -0.96 -5.64 7.31
CA TYR A 99 -1.50 -5.23 6.01
C TYR A 99 -2.70 -6.10 5.67
#